data_AF-A0A0K3Y4I9-F1
#
_entry.id   AF-A0A0K3Y4I9-F1
#
_cell.length_a   1.000
_cell.length_b   1.000
_cell.length_c   1.000
_cell.angle_alpha   90.00
_cell.angle_beta   90.00
_cell.angle_gamma   90.00
#
_symmetry.space_group_name_H-M   'P 1'
#
loop_
_entity.id
_entity.type
_entity.pdbx_description
1 polymer ?
#
loop_
_entity_poly.entity_id
_entity_poly.type
_entity_poly.pdbx_seq_one_letter_code
_entity_poly.pdbx_strand_id
1 'polypeptide(L)'
;MLGFYAQLEGLSRNTSQPNETALVSGQLTWNAPWGSVFGSGGYLRHAMNGAVVDTDIGYPFSLSLDRNREGMQSWQLGVNYRLTPQFTLTFAPIVTRGYESSKRDVRIEGAGILGGMNYRVSEGPLQGMNFFLAADKGREKRDGSTLGDRLNYWDVKMSIQYDFMLK
;
A
#
# COMPACT_ATOMS: atom_id res chain seq x y z
N MET A 1 5.66 9.60 8.28
CA MET A 1 4.29 9.64 8.81
C MET A 1 3.51 10.65 7.99
N LEU A 2 2.28 10.34 7.65
CA LEU A 2 1.35 11.18 6.90
C LEU A 2 0.08 11.34 7.74
N GLY A 3 -0.42 12.56 7.85
CA GLY A 3 -1.75 12.86 8.38
C GLY A 3 -2.49 13.73 7.38
N PHE A 4 -3.75 13.41 7.13
CA PHE A 4 -4.61 14.17 6.22
C PHE A 4 -6.00 14.28 6.80
N TYR A 5 -6.58 15.48 6.69
CA TYR A 5 -7.97 15.76 7.05
C TYR A 5 -8.55 16.66 5.98
N ALA A 6 -9.74 16.32 5.49
CA ALA A 6 -10.48 17.15 4.58
C ALA A 6 -11.98 17.08 4.87
N GLN A 7 -12.66 18.19 4.60
CA GLN A 7 -14.10 18.33 4.75
C GLN A 7 -14.68 18.90 3.46
N LEU A 8 -15.78 18.30 3.00
CA LEU A 8 -16.51 18.73 1.82
C LEU A 8 -17.64 19.67 2.23
N GLU A 9 -17.64 20.86 1.64
CA GLU A 9 -18.69 21.86 1.76
C GLU A 9 -19.35 22.10 0.40
N GLY A 10 -20.65 22.41 0.39
CA GLY A 10 -21.37 22.78 -0.83
C GLY A 10 -22.73 22.09 -1.03
N LEU A 11 -23.51 22.65 -1.96
CA LEU A 11 -24.88 22.25 -2.25
C LEU A 11 -24.99 20.91 -3.00
N SER A 12 -23.94 20.49 -3.72
CA SER A 12 -23.87 19.21 -4.42
C SER A 12 -23.56 18.02 -3.51
N ARG A 13 -23.40 18.27 -2.20
CA ARG A 13 -23.11 17.24 -1.20
C ARG A 13 -24.29 16.29 -1.05
N ASN A 14 -24.02 14.99 -1.13
CA ASN A 14 -24.99 13.99 -0.73
C ASN A 14 -25.09 13.93 0.80
N THR A 15 -26.27 14.21 1.36
CA THR A 15 -26.53 14.20 2.81
C THR A 15 -26.47 12.80 3.41
N SER A 16 -26.55 11.74 2.61
CA SER A 16 -26.48 10.36 3.07
C SER A 16 -25.04 9.81 3.18
N GLN A 17 -24.03 10.64 2.90
CA GLN A 17 -22.62 10.25 2.95
C GLN A 17 -21.82 11.12 3.93
N PRO A 18 -20.73 10.60 4.51
CA PRO A 18 -19.81 11.40 5.31
C PRO A 18 -19.31 12.60 4.52
N ASN A 19 -19.24 13.75 5.18
CA ASN A 19 -18.74 15.00 4.62
C ASN A 19 -17.30 15.32 5.02
N GLU A 20 -16.67 14.44 5.79
CA GLU A 20 -15.29 14.57 6.21
C GLU A 20 -14.54 13.27 5.92
N THR A 21 -13.23 13.37 5.73
CA THR A 21 -12.31 12.24 5.73
C THR A 21 -11.11 12.57 6.59
N ALA A 22 -10.59 11.55 7.25
CA ALA A 22 -9.36 11.62 8.01
C ALA A 22 -8.55 10.37 7.70
N LEU A 23 -7.27 10.58 7.42
CA LEU A 23 -6.29 9.55 7.17
C LEU A 23 -5.08 9.79 8.07
N VAL A 24 -4.60 8.72 8.70
CA VAL A 24 -3.28 8.69 9.29
C VAL A 24 -2.55 7.44 8.78
N SER A 25 -1.29 7.58 8.39
CA SER A 25 -0.44 6.44 8.05
C SER A 25 1.02 6.70 8.41
N GLY A 26 1.77 5.63 8.60
CA GLY A 26 3.19 5.74 8.93
C GLY A 26 3.91 4.42 8.85
N GLN A 27 5.24 4.52 8.81
CA GLN A 27 6.14 3.39 8.80
C GLN A 27 7.29 3.67 9.77
N LEU A 28 7.69 2.63 10.50
CA LEU A 28 8.92 2.57 11.26
C LEU A 28 9.85 1.56 10.59
N THR A 29 11.12 1.91 10.45
CA THR A 29 12.13 1.03 9.84
C THR A 29 13.34 0.96 10.77
N TRP A 30 13.80 -0.25 11.04
CA TRP A 30 15.04 -0.52 11.75
C TRP A 30 16.06 -1.11 10.78
N ASN A 31 17.26 -0.53 10.73
CA ASN A 31 18.31 -0.91 9.80
C ASN A 31 19.43 -1.67 10.52
N ALA A 32 19.98 -2.66 9.83
CA ALA A 32 21.08 -3.49 10.28
C ALA A 32 22.06 -3.77 9.11
N PRO A 33 23.27 -4.28 9.35
CA PRO A 33 24.22 -4.58 8.27
C PRO A 33 23.67 -5.55 7.23
N TRP A 34 22.84 -6.51 7.67
CA TRP A 34 22.22 -7.53 6.82
C TRP A 34 20.98 -7.04 6.06
N GLY A 35 20.45 -5.84 6.35
CA GLY A 35 19.19 -5.38 5.78
C GLY A 35 18.37 -4.47 6.69
N SER A 36 17.05 -4.56 6.60
CA SER A 36 16.14 -3.79 7.46
C SER A 36 14.85 -4.54 7.74
N VAL A 37 14.21 -4.19 8.85
CA VAL A 37 12.84 -4.59 9.18
C VAL A 37 11.99 -3.33 9.20
N PHE A 38 10.79 -3.39 8.64
CA PHE A 38 9.84 -2.29 8.70
C PHE A 38 8.47 -2.76 9.15
N GLY A 39 7.79 -1.89 9.88
CA GLY A 39 6.39 -2.04 10.24
C GLY A 39 5.64 -0.79 9.84
N SER A 40 4.51 -0.95 9.19
CA SER A 40 3.66 0.16 8.80
C SER A 40 2.20 -0.09 9.12
N GLY A 41 1.49 1.02 9.28
CA GLY A 41 0.09 1.01 9.67
C GLY A 41 -0.60 2.30 9.28
N GLY A 42 -1.92 2.23 9.25
CA GLY A 42 -2.72 3.35 8.81
C GLY A 42 -4.20 3.09 8.98
N TYR A 43 -4.93 4.20 9.04
CA TYR A 43 -6.36 4.22 9.28
C TYR A 43 -7.01 5.32 8.46
N LEU A 44 -8.00 4.93 7.65
CA LEU A 44 -8.90 5.83 6.94
C LEU A 44 -10.26 5.80 7.64
N ARG A 45 -10.71 6.95 8.15
CA ARG A 45 -12.00 7.04 8.84
C ARG A 45 -13.18 6.91 7.88
N HIS A 46 -13.20 7.74 6.85
CA HIS A 46 -14.28 7.80 5.87
C HIS A 46 -13.73 7.81 4.45
N ALA A 47 -14.29 6.97 3.58
CA ALA A 47 -13.97 7.02 2.16
C ALA A 47 -14.73 8.17 1.50
N MET A 48 -14.03 9.09 0.82
CA MET A 48 -14.69 10.13 0.04
C MET A 48 -15.14 9.58 -1.31
N ASN A 49 -16.41 9.78 -1.63
CA ASN A 49 -16.98 9.32 -2.89
C ASN A 49 -16.41 10.16 -4.04
N GLY A 50 -15.80 9.52 -5.04
CA GLY A 50 -15.18 10.19 -6.20
C GLY A 50 -13.75 10.72 -5.99
N ALA A 51 -13.17 10.59 -4.80
CA ALA A 51 -11.77 10.91 -4.53
C ALA A 51 -11.09 9.76 -3.78
N VAL A 52 -10.11 9.11 -4.42
CA VAL A 52 -9.26 8.13 -3.75
C VAL A 52 -8.21 8.91 -2.97
N VAL A 53 -8.32 8.91 -1.65
CA VAL A 53 -7.22 9.36 -0.79
C VAL A 53 -6.19 8.24 -0.76
N ASP A 54 -5.06 8.47 -1.42
CA ASP A 54 -4.00 7.48 -1.52
C ASP A 54 -3.26 7.32 -0.18
N THR A 55 -3.14 6.08 0.29
CA THR A 55 -2.49 5.71 1.54
C THR A 55 -1.08 5.12 1.33
N ASP A 56 -0.62 5.08 0.08
CA ASP A 56 0.61 4.40 -0.37
C ASP A 56 1.90 4.83 0.34
N ILE A 57 1.92 6.04 0.93
CA ILE A 57 3.08 6.57 1.67
C ILE A 57 3.48 5.66 2.87
N GLY A 58 2.53 4.90 3.43
CA GLY A 58 2.81 3.94 4.50
C GLY A 58 3.06 2.51 4.04
N TYR A 59 2.76 2.15 2.80
CA TYR A 59 2.73 0.74 2.37
C TYR A 59 3.57 0.55 1.13
N PRO A 60 4.90 0.63 1.26
CA PRO A 60 5.79 0.51 0.13
C PRO A 60 5.50 -0.82 -0.57
N PHE A 61 5.18 -0.71 -1.86
CA PHE A 61 5.01 -1.84 -2.77
C PHE A 61 3.80 -2.76 -2.52
N SER A 62 2.85 -2.43 -1.62
CA SER A 62 1.58 -3.17 -1.53
C SER A 62 0.63 -2.69 -2.62
N LEU A 63 0.28 -3.54 -3.58
CA LEU A 63 -0.38 -3.10 -4.81
C LEU A 63 -1.85 -3.49 -4.90
N SER A 64 -2.24 -4.63 -4.34
CA SER A 64 -3.54 -5.22 -4.69
C SER A 64 -4.68 -5.07 -3.69
N LEU A 65 -4.40 -4.96 -2.38
CA LEU A 65 -5.45 -4.95 -1.36
C LEU A 65 -6.08 -3.56 -1.18
N ASP A 66 -7.39 -3.54 -0.93
CA ASP A 66 -8.15 -2.35 -0.60
C ASP A 66 -7.67 -1.80 0.75
N ARG A 67 -7.17 -0.56 0.69
CA ARG A 67 -6.69 0.21 1.86
C ARG A 67 -7.42 1.54 2.02
N ASN A 68 -8.23 1.92 1.03
CA ASN A 68 -8.83 3.24 0.89
C ASN A 68 -10.36 3.21 1.02
N ARG A 69 -10.87 2.35 1.91
CA ARG A 69 -12.30 2.11 2.13
C ARG A 69 -12.78 2.64 3.49
N GLU A 70 -14.09 2.60 3.73
CA GLU A 70 -14.67 3.14 4.97
C GLU A 70 -14.09 2.44 6.22
N GLY A 71 -13.64 3.23 7.19
CA GLY A 71 -13.09 2.72 8.46
C GLY A 71 -11.90 1.78 8.28
N MET A 72 -11.19 1.86 7.15
CA MET A 72 -10.18 0.89 6.76
C MET A 72 -8.92 1.05 7.61
N GLN A 73 -8.56 -0.03 8.29
CA GLN A 73 -7.29 -0.22 8.98
C GLN A 73 -6.41 -1.11 8.12
N SER A 74 -5.13 -0.79 8.04
CA SER A 74 -4.16 -1.60 7.31
C SER A 74 -2.89 -1.72 8.14
N TRP A 75 -2.23 -2.86 8.03
CA TRP A 75 -1.00 -3.16 8.77
C TRP A 75 -0.09 -4.04 7.92
N GLN A 76 1.17 -3.67 7.81
CA GLN A 76 2.17 -4.43 7.09
C GLN A 76 3.42 -4.56 7.94
N LEU A 77 4.03 -5.74 7.91
CA LEU A 77 5.32 -5.99 8.52
C LEU A 77 6.19 -6.60 7.43
N GLY A 78 7.41 -6.13 7.28
CA GLY A 78 8.29 -6.65 6.24
C GLY A 78 9.76 -6.62 6.61
N VAL A 79 10.51 -7.39 5.84
CA VAL A 79 11.96 -7.48 5.90
C VAL A 79 12.54 -7.18 4.53
N ASN A 80 13.60 -6.38 4.51
CA ASN A 80 14.47 -6.22 3.36
C ASN A 80 15.78 -6.92 3.69
N TYR A 81 16.10 -8.01 3.00
CA TYR A 81 17.33 -8.76 3.20
C TYR A 81 18.33 -8.41 2.10
N ARG A 82 19.52 -7.95 2.48
CA ARG A 82 20.59 -7.58 1.56
C ARG A 82 21.45 -8.82 1.31
N LEU A 83 21.29 -9.47 0.15
CA LEU A 83 22.12 -10.63 -0.21
C LEU A 83 23.52 -10.17 -0.64
N THR A 84 23.58 -9.05 -1.35
CA THR A 84 24.82 -8.38 -1.77
C THR A 84 24.62 -6.87 -1.68
N PRO A 85 25.68 -6.03 -1.71
CA PRO A 85 25.53 -4.58 -1.77
C PRO A 85 24.61 -4.08 -2.89
N GLN A 86 24.45 -4.87 -3.95
CA GLN A 86 23.67 -4.55 -5.15
C GLN A 86 22.28 -5.18 -5.14
N PHE A 87 22.04 -6.24 -4.36
CA PHE A 87 20.82 -7.04 -4.45
C PHE A 87 20.11 -7.16 -3.10
N THR A 88 18.87 -6.68 -3.05
CA THR A 88 18.00 -6.74 -1.88
C THR A 88 16.73 -7.50 -2.21
N LEU A 89 16.33 -8.44 -1.34
CA LEU A 89 15.03 -9.09 -1.38
C LEU A 89 14.10 -8.44 -0.36
N THR A 90 12.82 -8.31 -0.69
CA THR A 90 11.77 -7.81 0.18
C THR A 90 10.72 -8.88 0.37
N PHE A 91 10.25 -9.03 1.61
CA PHE A 91 9.11 -9.87 1.95
C PHE A 91 8.25 -9.15 2.97
N ALA A 92 6.96 -8.96 2.67
CA ALA A 92 6.07 -8.20 3.54
C ALA A 92 4.60 -8.69 3.50
N PRO A 93 4.15 -9.48 4.50
CA PRO A 93 2.73 -9.72 4.72
C PRO A 93 1.99 -8.43 5.08
N ILE A 94 0.75 -8.33 4.61
CA ILE A 94 -0.17 -7.23 4.88
C ILE A 94 -1.55 -7.78 5.27
N VAL A 95 -2.21 -7.10 6.20
CA VAL A 95 -3.61 -7.33 6.57
C VAL A 95 -4.40 -6.04 6.53
N THR A 96 -5.65 -6.13 6.11
CA THR A 96 -6.56 -4.97 6.04
C THR A 96 -7.92 -5.33 6.65
N ARG A 97 -8.61 -4.33 7.22
CA ARG A 97 -9.94 -4.49 7.77
C ARG A 97 -10.72 -3.19 7.67
N GLY A 98 -11.87 -3.22 7.03
CA GLY A 98 -12.73 -2.04 6.86
C GLY A 98 -14.10 -2.42 6.35
N TYR A 99 -14.75 -1.49 5.66
CA TYR A 99 -16.09 -1.68 5.10
C TYR A 99 -16.16 -1.16 3.67
N GLU A 100 -16.95 -1.84 2.84
CA GLU A 100 -17.07 -1.48 1.42
C GLU A 100 -17.65 -0.07 1.21
N SER A 101 -18.49 0.38 2.14
CA SER A 101 -19.15 1.69 2.12
C SER A 101 -19.40 2.26 3.52
N SER A 102 -19.77 3.54 3.58
CA SER A 102 -20.13 4.26 4.82
C SER A 102 -21.32 3.66 5.59
N LYS A 103 -22.16 2.85 4.93
CA LYS A 103 -23.27 2.14 5.59
C LYS A 103 -22.80 0.96 6.44
N ARG A 104 -21.59 0.45 6.16
CA ARG A 104 -20.95 -0.67 6.89
C ARG A 104 -21.69 -2.00 6.82
N ASP A 105 -22.49 -2.20 5.77
CA ASP A 105 -23.24 -3.44 5.54
C ASP A 105 -22.32 -4.62 5.18
N VAL A 106 -21.24 -4.35 4.44
CA VAL A 106 -20.26 -5.35 4.00
C VAL A 106 -18.91 -5.04 4.61
N ARG A 107 -18.40 -5.99 5.40
CA ARG A 107 -17.07 -5.92 6.00
C ARG A 107 -16.03 -6.50 5.05
N ILE A 108 -14.92 -5.79 4.90
CA ILE A 108 -13.75 -6.22 4.14
C ILE A 108 -12.70 -6.73 5.12
N GLU A 109 -12.20 -7.95 4.90
CA GLU A 109 -11.06 -8.51 5.61
C GLU A 109 -10.03 -9.01 4.62
N GLY A 110 -8.93 -8.26 4.49
CA GLY A 110 -7.85 -8.57 3.57
C GLY A 110 -6.65 -9.21 4.24
N ALA A 111 -6.03 -10.12 3.51
CA ALA A 111 -4.73 -10.67 3.83
C ALA A 111 -3.95 -10.87 2.54
N GLY A 112 -2.68 -10.47 2.54
CA GLY A 112 -1.83 -10.57 1.37
C GLY A 112 -0.36 -10.69 1.75
N ILE A 113 0.42 -11.01 0.73
CA ILE A 113 1.85 -11.20 0.85
C ILE A 113 2.53 -10.54 -0.34
N LEU A 114 3.51 -9.71 -0.04
CA LEU A 114 4.39 -9.10 -1.02
C LEU A 114 5.73 -9.82 -1.02
N GLY A 115 6.23 -10.14 -2.21
CA GLY A 115 7.63 -10.47 -2.45
C GLY A 115 8.21 -9.48 -3.45
N GLY A 116 9.44 -9.04 -3.24
CA GLY A 116 10.10 -8.13 -4.16
C GLY A 116 11.61 -8.30 -4.18
N MET A 117 12.22 -7.71 -5.19
CA MET A 117 13.66 -7.59 -5.31
C MET A 117 14.04 -6.26 -5.91
N ASN A 118 15.17 -5.74 -5.47
CA ASN A 118 15.81 -4.57 -6.02
C ASN A 118 17.25 -4.91 -6.38
N TYR A 119 17.67 -4.54 -7.59
CA TYR A 119 19.03 -4.74 -8.08
C TYR A 119 19.60 -3.44 -8.66
N ARG A 120 20.76 -3.02 -8.16
CA ARG A 120 21.49 -1.86 -8.68
C ARG A 120 22.77 -2.28 -9.39
N VAL A 121 22.90 -1.93 -10.66
CA VAL A 121 24.11 -2.18 -11.45
C VAL A 121 25.25 -1.34 -10.88
N SER A 122 26.33 -1.99 -10.43
CA SER A 122 27.45 -1.31 -9.78
C SER A 122 28.58 -0.90 -10.72
N GLU A 123 28.69 -1.50 -11.91
CA GLU A 123 29.83 -1.32 -12.82
C GLU A 123 29.40 -1.41 -14.30
N GLY A 124 30.25 -0.89 -15.19
CA GLY A 124 30.05 -0.92 -16.64
C GLY A 124 29.18 0.22 -17.19
N PRO A 125 28.81 0.16 -18.48
CA PRO A 125 28.11 1.26 -19.18
C PRO A 125 26.73 1.62 -18.61
N LEU A 126 26.15 0.73 -17.79
CA LEU A 126 24.84 0.92 -17.16
C LEU A 126 24.96 1.11 -15.64
N GLN A 127 26.15 1.44 -15.13
CA GLN A 127 26.36 1.73 -13.72
C GLN A 127 25.35 2.77 -13.22
N GLY A 128 24.69 2.45 -12.11
CA GLY A 128 23.65 3.29 -11.53
C GLY A 128 22.23 2.88 -11.91
N MET A 129 22.04 2.03 -12.94
CA MET A 129 20.73 1.48 -13.30
C MET A 129 20.14 0.67 -12.16
N ASN A 130 18.88 0.94 -11.84
CA ASN A 130 18.14 0.30 -10.78
C ASN A 130 16.97 -0.50 -11.38
N PHE A 131 16.91 -1.78 -11.04
CA PHE A 131 15.78 -2.65 -11.34
C PHE A 131 14.99 -2.92 -10.08
N PHE A 132 13.68 -2.85 -10.21
CA PHE A 132 12.76 -3.25 -9.18
C PHE A 132 11.73 -4.20 -9.77
N LEU A 133 11.50 -5.32 -9.09
CA LEU A 133 10.40 -6.22 -9.38
C LEU A 133 9.72 -6.56 -8.06
N ALA A 134 8.41 -6.41 -8.00
CA ALA A 134 7.59 -6.91 -6.91
C ALA A 134 6.38 -7.64 -7.44
N ALA A 135 5.94 -8.63 -6.68
CA ALA A 135 4.70 -9.34 -6.91
C ALA A 135 3.99 -9.52 -5.57
N ASP A 136 2.67 -9.37 -5.58
CA ASP A 136 1.85 -9.63 -4.43
C ASP A 136 0.66 -10.51 -4.75
N LYS A 137 0.29 -11.32 -3.76
CA LYS A 137 -0.92 -12.13 -3.78
C LYS A 137 -1.77 -11.75 -2.60
N GLY A 138 -3.01 -11.38 -2.87
CA GLY A 138 -3.98 -10.96 -1.87
C GLY A 138 -5.26 -11.77 -1.94
N ARG A 139 -5.96 -11.82 -0.82
CA ARG A 139 -7.37 -12.22 -0.76
C ARG A 139 -8.12 -11.28 0.16
N GLU A 140 -9.38 -11.06 -0.15
CA GLU A 140 -10.30 -10.32 0.70
C GLU A 140 -11.60 -11.08 0.85
N LYS A 141 -12.07 -11.17 2.09
CA LYS A 141 -13.41 -11.64 2.41
C LYS A 141 -14.35 -10.45 2.50
N ARG A 142 -15.50 -10.54 1.82
CA ARG A 142 -16.48 -9.47 1.66
C ARG A 142 -17.91 -10.02 1.61
N ASP A 143 -18.35 -10.70 2.66
CA ASP A 143 -19.65 -11.38 2.71
C ASP A 143 -20.80 -10.42 2.37
N GLY A 144 -21.56 -10.71 1.32
CA GLY A 144 -22.66 -9.88 0.81
C GLY A 144 -22.26 -8.79 -0.19
N SER A 145 -20.99 -8.77 -0.64
CA SER A 145 -20.54 -7.81 -1.65
C SER A 145 -21.14 -8.11 -3.02
N THR A 146 -21.42 -7.04 -3.77
CA THR A 146 -21.85 -7.13 -5.18
C THR A 146 -20.77 -7.71 -6.10
N LEU A 147 -19.50 -7.67 -5.66
CA LEU A 147 -18.35 -8.26 -6.36
C LEU A 147 -18.10 -9.72 -5.95
N GLY A 148 -18.96 -10.28 -5.10
CA GLY A 148 -18.85 -11.62 -4.54
C GLY A 148 -18.20 -11.63 -3.15
N ASP A 149 -18.48 -12.69 -2.38
CA ASP A 149 -18.05 -12.83 -0.99
C ASP A 149 -16.53 -12.91 -0.81
N ARG A 150 -15.80 -13.08 -1.91
CA ARG A 150 -14.35 -13.17 -1.91
C ARG A 150 -13.75 -12.60 -3.18
N LEU A 151 -12.73 -11.76 -3.00
CA LEU A 151 -11.86 -11.31 -4.08
C LEU A 151 -10.45 -11.88 -3.88
N ASN A 152 -9.83 -12.29 -4.97
CA ASN A 152 -8.45 -12.76 -4.99
C ASN A 152 -7.68 -11.88 -5.96
N TYR A 153 -6.49 -11.49 -5.55
CA TYR A 153 -5.67 -10.58 -6.31
C TYR A 153 -4.29 -11.17 -6.56
N TRP A 154 -3.74 -10.81 -7.71
CA TRP A 154 -2.37 -11.06 -8.09
C TRP A 154 -1.91 -9.87 -8.93
N ASP A 155 -0.86 -9.19 -8.48
CA ASP A 155 -0.28 -8.05 -9.20
C ASP A 155 1.25 -8.20 -9.25
N VAL A 156 1.84 -7.64 -10.31
CA VAL A 156 3.27 -7.61 -10.57
C VAL A 156 3.64 -6.21 -11.04
N LYS A 157 4.54 -5.56 -10.30
CA LYS A 157 5.10 -4.26 -10.67
C LYS A 157 6.58 -4.40 -10.97
N MET A 158 6.95 -3.90 -12.14
CA MET A 158 8.34 -3.80 -12.56
C MET A 158 8.70 -2.34 -12.82
N SER A 159 9.91 -1.95 -12.44
CA SER A 159 10.46 -0.63 -12.77
C SER A 159 11.94 -0.77 -13.14
N ILE A 160 12.34 0.02 -14.13
CA ILE A 160 13.73 0.24 -14.51
C ILE A 160 13.94 1.74 -14.42
N GLN A 161 14.91 2.16 -13.62
CA GLN A 161 15.26 3.57 -13.45
C GLN A 161 16.74 3.76 -13.73
N TYR A 162 17.06 4.83 -14.47
CA TYR A 162 18.41 5.28 -14.69
C TYR A 162 18.44 6.80 -14.56
N ASP A 163 19.22 7.30 -13.60
CA ASP A 163 19.32 8.73 -13.34
C ASP A 163 20.50 9.31 -14.13
N PHE A 164 20.21 10.27 -15.03
CA PHE A 164 21.24 11.00 -15.77
C PHE A 164 21.52 12.34 -15.09
N MET A 165 22.79 12.63 -14.82
CA MET A 165 23.22 13.97 -14.43
C MET A 165 23.49 14.77 -15.71
N LEU A 166 22.60 15.70 -16.06
CA LEU A 166 22.84 16.67 -17.12
C LEU A 166 23.88 17.69 -16.62
N LYS A 167 24.92 17.93 -17.42
CA LYS A 167 25.91 18.98 -17.19
C LYS A 167 25.47 20.29 -17.82
#